data_AF-A0AAE0GTQ6-F1
#
_entry.id   AF-A0AAE0GTQ6-F1
#
_cell.length_a   1.000
_cell.length_b   1.000
_cell.length_c   1.000
_cell.angle_alpha   90.00
_cell.angle_beta   90.00
_cell.angle_gamma   90.00
#
_symmetry.space_group_name_H-M   'P 1'
#
loop_
_entity.id
_entity.type
_entity.pdbx_description
1 polymer ?
#
loop_
_entity_poly.entity_id
_entity_poly.type
_entity_poly.pdbx_seq_one_letter_code
_entity_poly.pdbx_strand_id
1 'polypeptide(L)'
;MSQSLTDDLSQECEMMLQPSHTDRGVTFLLGSLSHRLAYVRLPKCGSTLITRALHHQFPDLQRIPLTKLRDASWFIFTFVRDPVSLAVAGYAEIEAHAWEAVERFKPPPLLSTLRYYRLPRRDSHRFPLFLDELFAQKFGPNCAANLWPAHAYPMVVNLGSALLRRVNFIGRLDTAIADWRRVQVAEAQSALKSGREPALGQISGSIFQKQQRNVGNVSARELVKAESKAGVMLSDKVLCKISRLYAVDFACLGYSVPVTSRPCHSSREMLILRDAHGRKRSWLSIRRGTD
;
A
#
# COMPACT_ATOMS: atom_id res chain seq x y z
N MET A 1 -0.16 -20.25 17.49
CA MET A 1 -0.47 -19.00 18.24
C MET A 1 -0.55 -17.76 17.34
N SER A 2 -0.69 -17.87 16.00
CA SER A 2 -0.75 -16.70 15.09
C SER A 2 -2.14 -16.41 14.49
N GLN A 3 -3.16 -17.26 14.75
CA GLN A 3 -4.51 -17.08 14.19
C GLN A 3 -5.36 -16.05 14.96
N SER A 4 -5.26 -15.95 16.29
CA SER A 4 -6.11 -15.01 17.03
C SER A 4 -5.74 -13.54 16.78
N LEU A 5 -4.45 -13.24 16.58
CA LEU A 5 -3.97 -11.89 16.24
C LEU A 5 -4.46 -11.44 14.85
N THR A 6 -4.59 -12.35 13.89
CA THR A 6 -5.11 -12.01 12.55
C THR A 6 -6.61 -11.77 12.56
N ASP A 7 -7.35 -12.48 13.40
CA ASP A 7 -8.81 -12.35 13.49
C ASP A 7 -9.20 -11.00 14.14
N ASP A 8 -8.56 -10.63 15.26
CA ASP A 8 -8.79 -9.36 15.96
C ASP A 8 -8.40 -8.15 15.11
N LEU A 9 -7.22 -8.18 14.48
CA LEU A 9 -6.80 -7.12 13.56
C LEU A 9 -7.76 -7.01 12.38
N SER A 10 -8.25 -8.12 11.82
CA SER A 10 -9.18 -8.07 10.69
C SER A 10 -10.49 -7.34 11.02
N GLN A 11 -11.00 -7.51 12.25
CA GLN A 11 -12.25 -6.89 12.69
C GLN A 11 -12.07 -5.38 12.94
N GLU A 12 -10.96 -4.98 13.56
CA GLU A 12 -10.62 -3.56 13.73
C GLU A 12 -10.39 -2.86 12.38
N CYS A 13 -9.68 -3.52 11.46
CA CYS A 13 -9.46 -3.01 10.11
C CYS A 13 -10.77 -2.87 9.32
N GLU A 14 -11.69 -3.83 9.44
CA GLU A 14 -13.01 -3.74 8.83
C GLU A 14 -13.82 -2.56 9.31
N MET A 15 -13.80 -2.28 10.61
CA MET A 15 -14.48 -1.12 11.16
C MET A 15 -13.89 0.20 10.63
N MET A 16 -12.62 0.21 10.21
CA MET A 16 -11.93 1.38 9.66
C MET A 16 -12.16 1.61 8.15
N LEU A 17 -12.61 0.59 7.41
CA LEU A 17 -12.85 0.68 5.97
C LEU A 17 -14.26 1.21 5.69
N GLN A 18 -14.40 2.49 5.31
CA GLN A 18 -15.72 3.02 4.90
C GLN A 18 -16.16 2.52 3.51
N PRO A 19 -17.47 2.30 3.29
CA PRO A 19 -18.02 1.80 2.01
C PRO A 19 -17.70 2.66 0.78
N SER A 20 -17.48 3.97 0.94
CA SER A 20 -17.15 4.87 -0.18
C SER A 20 -15.76 4.62 -0.79
N HIS A 21 -14.93 3.80 -0.15
CA HIS A 21 -13.60 3.44 -0.62
C HIS A 21 -13.52 2.05 -1.26
N THR A 22 -14.57 1.23 -1.21
CA THR A 22 -14.50 -0.21 -1.52
C THR A 22 -14.49 -0.53 -3.02
N ASP A 23 -14.90 0.38 -3.89
CA ASP A 23 -14.85 0.18 -5.36
C ASP A 23 -13.44 0.32 -5.96
N ARG A 24 -12.42 0.61 -5.13
CA ARG A 24 -11.04 0.88 -5.55
C ARG A 24 -10.06 -0.26 -5.23
N GLY A 25 -10.57 -1.38 -4.71
CA GLY A 25 -9.77 -2.51 -4.27
C GLY A 25 -9.09 -3.28 -5.42
N VAL A 26 -8.10 -4.09 -5.06
CA VAL A 26 -7.45 -5.03 -5.98
C VAL A 26 -8.51 -5.94 -6.62
N THR A 27 -8.67 -5.89 -7.95
CA THR A 27 -9.65 -6.72 -8.67
C THR A 27 -9.09 -8.06 -9.12
N PHE A 28 -7.76 -8.18 -9.21
CA PHE A 28 -7.07 -9.40 -9.61
C PHE A 28 -5.74 -9.57 -8.87
N LEU A 29 -5.31 -10.82 -8.71
CA LEU A 29 -3.98 -11.17 -8.23
C LEU A 29 -3.12 -11.66 -9.39
N LEU A 30 -1.81 -11.65 -9.20
CA LEU A 30 -0.88 -12.31 -10.10
C LEU A 30 -0.56 -13.69 -9.53
N GLY A 31 -0.96 -14.76 -10.20
CA GLY A 31 -0.80 -16.10 -9.63
C GLY A 31 -0.48 -17.18 -10.64
N SER A 32 0.11 -18.27 -10.13
CA SER A 32 0.44 -19.50 -10.84
C SER A 32 -0.60 -20.56 -10.46
N LEU A 33 -1.30 -21.10 -11.47
CA LEU A 33 -2.34 -22.11 -11.23
C LEU A 33 -1.73 -23.45 -10.81
N SER A 34 -0.66 -23.85 -11.49
CA SER A 34 0.06 -25.11 -11.21
C SER A 34 0.54 -25.17 -9.76
N HIS A 35 0.99 -24.04 -9.22
CA HIS A 35 1.54 -23.94 -7.88
C HIS A 35 0.53 -23.50 -6.81
N ARG A 36 -0.69 -23.11 -7.21
CA ARG A 36 -1.72 -22.50 -6.33
C ARG A 36 -1.13 -21.36 -5.48
N LEU A 37 -0.38 -20.49 -6.14
CA LEU A 37 0.33 -19.36 -5.53
C LEU A 37 -0.23 -18.05 -6.11
N ALA A 38 -0.52 -17.06 -5.27
CA ALA A 38 -0.98 -15.75 -5.72
C ALA A 38 -0.31 -14.59 -4.98
N TYR A 39 0.06 -13.56 -5.73
CA TYR A 39 0.64 -12.32 -5.23
C TYR A 39 -0.37 -11.18 -5.38
N VAL A 40 -0.73 -10.55 -4.27
CA VAL A 40 -1.54 -9.33 -4.27
C VAL A 40 -0.64 -8.15 -4.59
N ARG A 41 -0.86 -7.54 -5.75
CA ARG A 41 -0.04 -6.42 -6.23
C ARG A 41 -0.50 -5.12 -5.56
N LEU A 42 0.29 -4.61 -4.61
CA LEU A 42 0.04 -3.31 -4.00
C LEU A 42 0.88 -2.20 -4.64
N PRO A 43 0.30 -1.02 -4.94
CA PRO A 43 1.06 0.11 -5.45
C PRO A 43 2.21 0.50 -4.54
N LYS A 44 3.34 0.91 -5.14
CA LYS A 44 4.53 1.42 -4.43
C LYS A 44 5.15 0.48 -3.40
N CYS A 45 4.74 -0.78 -3.35
CA CYS A 45 5.28 -1.79 -2.45
C CYS A 45 6.28 -2.72 -3.14
N GLY A 46 7.13 -2.19 -4.02
CA GLY A 46 8.08 -3.00 -4.81
C GLY A 46 7.40 -3.92 -5.84
N SER A 47 6.12 -3.68 -6.15
CA SER A 47 5.31 -4.60 -6.94
C SER A 47 5.85 -4.94 -8.31
N THR A 48 6.48 -3.98 -8.99
CA THR A 48 7.06 -4.21 -10.33
C THR A 48 8.22 -5.20 -10.27
N LEU A 49 9.05 -5.11 -9.24
CA LEU A 49 10.18 -6.01 -9.01
C LEU A 49 9.69 -7.43 -8.73
N ILE A 50 8.74 -7.57 -7.80
CA ILE A 50 8.17 -8.86 -7.42
C ILE A 50 7.46 -9.50 -8.61
N THR A 51 6.63 -8.74 -9.35
CA THR A 51 5.97 -9.22 -10.57
C THR A 51 6.97 -9.76 -11.60
N ARG A 52 8.08 -9.05 -11.85
CA ARG A 52 9.12 -9.53 -12.77
C ARG A 52 9.81 -10.80 -12.28
N ALA A 53 10.12 -10.89 -10.98
CA ALA A 53 10.71 -12.08 -10.39
C ALA A 53 9.78 -13.29 -10.53
N LEU A 54 8.49 -13.11 -10.25
CA LEU A 54 7.48 -14.16 -10.42
C LEU A 54 7.33 -14.59 -11.88
N HIS A 55 7.33 -13.66 -12.85
CA HIS A 55 7.24 -14.02 -14.27
C HIS A 55 8.44 -14.85 -14.75
N HIS A 56 9.63 -14.59 -14.18
CA HIS A 56 10.81 -15.39 -14.47
C HIS A 56 10.73 -16.79 -13.85
N GLN A 57 10.14 -16.91 -12.66
CA GLN A 57 10.06 -18.19 -11.94
C GLN A 57 8.89 -19.07 -12.40
N PHE A 58 7.77 -18.47 -12.80
CA PHE A 58 6.52 -19.15 -13.10
C PHE A 58 6.07 -18.85 -14.53
N PRO A 59 6.28 -19.76 -15.49
CA PRO A 59 5.83 -19.58 -16.87
C PRO A 59 4.30 -19.47 -17.02
N ASP A 60 3.53 -20.03 -16.09
CA ASP A 60 2.06 -20.02 -16.09
C ASP A 60 1.46 -18.84 -15.30
N LEU A 61 2.27 -17.84 -14.95
CA LEU A 61 1.84 -16.70 -14.16
C LEU A 61 0.85 -15.81 -14.92
N GLN A 62 -0.34 -15.63 -14.35
CA GLN A 62 -1.42 -14.87 -14.99
C GLN A 62 -2.24 -14.05 -13.99
N ARG A 63 -3.14 -13.20 -14.50
CA ARG A 63 -4.10 -12.47 -13.68
C ARG A 63 -5.23 -13.40 -13.25
N ILE A 64 -5.44 -13.53 -11.95
CA ILE A 64 -6.48 -14.35 -11.34
C ILE A 64 -7.52 -13.44 -10.69
N PRO A 65 -8.78 -13.44 -11.15
CA PRO A 65 -9.86 -12.72 -10.50
C PRO A 65 -10.03 -13.20 -9.05
N LEU A 66 -10.36 -12.29 -8.14
CA LEU A 66 -10.64 -12.65 -6.74
C LEU A 66 -11.69 -13.76 -6.59
N THR A 67 -12.68 -13.76 -7.47
CA THR A 67 -13.77 -14.75 -7.50
C THR A 67 -13.29 -16.18 -7.77
N LYS A 68 -12.09 -16.37 -8.34
CA LYS A 68 -11.49 -17.69 -8.57
C LYS A 68 -10.66 -18.19 -7.39
N LEU A 69 -10.36 -17.33 -6.41
CA LEU A 69 -9.60 -17.71 -5.21
C LEU A 69 -10.51 -18.25 -4.11
N ARG A 70 -11.68 -18.82 -4.43
CA ARG A 70 -12.67 -19.26 -3.43
C ARG A 70 -12.15 -20.38 -2.54
N ASP A 71 -11.27 -21.22 -3.07
CA ASP A 71 -10.75 -22.37 -2.36
C ASP A 71 -9.60 -21.99 -1.42
N ALA A 72 -9.60 -22.51 -0.19
CA ALA A 72 -8.57 -22.26 0.83
C ALA A 72 -7.17 -22.83 0.49
N SER A 73 -6.99 -23.39 -0.70
CA SER A 73 -5.76 -24.08 -1.10
C SER A 73 -4.69 -23.18 -1.72
N TRP A 74 -5.02 -21.91 -1.93
CA TRP A 74 -4.10 -20.90 -2.45
C TRP A 74 -3.19 -20.36 -1.34
N PHE A 75 -1.90 -20.27 -1.62
CA PHE A 75 -0.99 -19.44 -0.84
C PHE A 75 -0.96 -18.04 -1.44
N ILE A 76 -1.58 -17.09 -0.75
CA ILE A 76 -1.71 -15.69 -1.11
C ILE A 76 -0.74 -14.87 -0.28
N PHE A 77 0.11 -14.06 -0.92
CA PHE A 77 1.03 -13.18 -0.20
C PHE A 77 1.07 -11.79 -0.82
N THR A 78 1.58 -10.83 -0.04
CA THR A 78 1.81 -9.47 -0.52
C THR A 78 3.01 -8.85 0.18
N PHE A 79 3.44 -7.69 -0.34
CA PHE A 79 4.38 -6.82 0.33
C PHE A 79 3.72 -5.46 0.58
N VAL A 80 3.98 -4.89 1.74
CA VAL A 80 3.53 -3.56 2.15
C VAL A 80 4.74 -2.66 2.38
N ARG A 81 4.50 -1.36 2.53
CA ARG A 81 5.54 -0.36 2.77
C ARG A 81 5.22 0.44 4.02
N ASP A 82 6.24 0.96 4.68
CA ASP A 82 6.04 1.97 5.72
C ASP A 82 5.12 3.10 5.21
N PRO A 83 4.07 3.50 5.95
CA PRO A 83 3.08 4.46 5.46
C PRO A 83 3.64 5.85 5.16
N VAL A 84 4.67 6.30 5.90
CA VAL A 84 5.36 7.57 5.58
C VAL A 84 6.03 7.46 4.22
N SER A 85 6.82 6.40 4.04
CA SER A 85 7.53 6.11 2.79
C SER A 85 6.57 5.91 1.61
N LEU A 86 5.40 5.30 1.84
CA LEU A 86 4.33 5.16 0.85
C LEU A 86 3.79 6.53 0.41
N ALA A 87 3.45 7.41 1.37
CA ALA A 87 2.91 8.73 1.08
C ALA A 87 3.85 9.55 0.20
N VAL A 88 5.14 9.57 0.55
CA VAL A 88 6.15 10.30 -0.21
C VAL A 88 6.35 9.68 -1.59
N ALA A 89 6.44 8.36 -1.70
CA ALA A 89 6.61 7.68 -2.99
C ALA A 89 5.40 7.82 -3.93
N GLY A 90 4.18 7.85 -3.37
CA GLY A 90 2.96 8.14 -4.12
C GLY A 90 2.95 9.56 -4.64
N TYR A 91 3.29 10.54 -3.79
CA TYR A 91 3.43 11.94 -4.20
C TYR A 91 4.48 12.12 -5.30
N ALA A 92 5.66 11.51 -5.14
CA ALA A 92 6.76 11.62 -6.10
C ALA A 92 6.39 11.09 -7.50
N GLU A 93 5.63 9.98 -7.57
CA GLU A 93 5.12 9.46 -8.84
C GLU A 93 4.11 10.42 -9.49
N ILE A 94 3.16 10.92 -8.70
CA ILE A 94 2.13 11.82 -9.22
C ILE A 94 2.78 13.11 -9.73
N GLU A 95 3.74 13.68 -8.99
CA GLU A 95 4.55 14.81 -9.46
C GLU A 95 5.25 14.48 -10.79
N ALA A 96 5.89 13.31 -10.89
CA ALA A 96 6.60 12.92 -12.12
C ALA A 96 5.66 12.86 -13.34
N HIS A 97 4.51 12.19 -13.20
CA HIS A 97 3.54 12.07 -14.30
C HIS A 97 2.84 13.38 -14.63
N ALA A 98 2.58 14.21 -13.63
CA ALA A 98 1.92 15.48 -13.86
C ALA A 98 2.78 16.44 -14.64
N TRP A 99 4.07 16.52 -14.33
CA TRP A 99 4.98 17.37 -15.08
C TRP A 99 5.22 16.84 -16.48
N GLU A 100 5.34 15.53 -16.66
CA GLU A 100 5.36 14.93 -18.00
C GLU A 100 4.09 15.31 -18.79
N ALA A 101 2.92 15.29 -18.13
CA ALA A 101 1.66 15.69 -18.75
C ALA A 101 1.60 17.19 -19.07
N VAL A 102 2.11 18.08 -18.21
CA VAL A 102 2.14 19.54 -18.43
C VAL A 102 3.16 19.94 -19.49
N GLU A 103 4.30 19.25 -19.55
CA GLU A 103 5.34 19.50 -20.55
C GLU A 103 4.93 19.01 -21.94
N ARG A 104 4.21 17.88 -22.01
CA ARG A 104 3.75 17.29 -23.29
C ARG A 104 2.37 17.76 -23.74
N PHE A 105 1.52 18.17 -22.81
CA PHE A 105 0.13 18.56 -23.06
C PHE A 105 -0.22 19.82 -22.26
N LYS A 106 -1.18 20.63 -22.74
CA LYS A 106 -1.78 21.67 -21.87
C LYS A 106 -2.34 20.96 -20.61
N PRO A 107 -2.17 21.51 -19.39
CA PRO A 107 -2.62 20.85 -18.17
C PRO A 107 -4.08 20.43 -18.33
N PRO A 108 -4.42 19.14 -18.15
CA PRO A 108 -5.80 18.70 -18.19
C PRO A 108 -6.65 19.61 -17.29
N PRO A 109 -7.85 20.04 -17.70
CA PRO A 109 -8.67 20.99 -16.94
C PRO A 109 -8.86 20.58 -15.47
N LEU A 110 -8.91 19.27 -15.19
CA LEU A 110 -9.02 18.73 -13.84
C LEU A 110 -7.80 19.02 -12.94
N LEU A 111 -6.57 19.05 -13.47
CA LEU A 111 -5.39 19.38 -12.64
C LEU A 111 -5.43 20.83 -12.15
N SER A 112 -6.04 21.73 -12.91
CA SER A 112 -6.17 23.14 -12.51
C SER A 112 -7.07 23.35 -11.27
N THR A 113 -7.91 22.36 -10.94
CA THR A 113 -8.81 22.40 -9.77
C THR A 113 -8.12 22.05 -8.46
N LEU A 114 -7.00 21.32 -8.53
CA LEU A 114 -6.23 20.89 -7.37
C LEU A 114 -5.25 21.99 -6.97
N ARG A 115 -5.32 22.41 -5.71
CA ARG A 115 -4.52 23.52 -5.17
C ARG A 115 -3.04 23.19 -5.19
N TYR A 116 -2.65 21.93 -4.97
CA TYR A 116 -1.23 21.60 -4.96
C TYR A 116 -0.57 21.85 -6.33
N TYR A 117 -1.30 21.70 -7.44
CA TYR A 117 -0.78 22.00 -8.78
C TYR A 117 -0.58 23.49 -9.05
N ARG A 118 -1.26 24.36 -8.32
CA ARG A 118 -1.17 25.83 -8.50
C ARG A 118 0.11 26.41 -7.91
N LEU A 119 0.82 25.66 -7.08
CA LEU A 119 2.09 26.11 -6.50
C LEU A 119 3.27 25.84 -7.44
N PRO A 120 4.39 26.56 -7.34
CA PRO A 120 5.62 26.23 -8.08
C PRO A 120 6.12 24.82 -7.77
N ARG A 121 6.66 24.09 -8.75
CA ARG A 121 7.13 22.68 -8.62
C ARG A 121 7.98 22.39 -7.38
N ARG A 122 8.83 23.32 -6.96
CA ARG A 122 9.76 23.16 -5.84
C ARG A 122 9.24 23.76 -4.52
N ASP A 123 7.97 24.15 -4.47
CA ASP A 123 7.37 24.73 -3.28
C ASP A 123 7.13 23.63 -2.22
N SER A 124 7.74 23.80 -1.05
CA SER A 124 7.64 22.87 0.08
C SER A 124 6.20 22.67 0.59
N HIS A 125 5.26 23.57 0.28
CA HIS A 125 3.85 23.46 0.65
C HIS A 125 3.05 22.53 -0.25
N ARG A 126 3.61 22.06 -1.37
CA ARG A 126 2.91 21.15 -2.29
C ARG A 126 2.55 19.83 -1.64
N PHE A 127 3.51 19.19 -0.96
CA PHE A 127 3.26 17.91 -0.31
C PHE A 127 2.17 17.97 0.77
N PRO A 128 2.20 18.90 1.75
CA PRO A 128 1.12 19.01 2.72
C PRO A 128 -0.24 19.37 2.11
N LEU A 129 -0.29 20.10 0.98
CA LEU A 129 -1.54 20.33 0.23
C LEU A 129 -1.99 19.09 -0.52
N PHE A 130 -1.08 18.35 -1.13
CA PHE A 130 -1.36 17.07 -1.77
C PHE A 130 -2.03 16.11 -0.78
N LEU A 131 -1.50 16.00 0.45
CA LEU A 131 -2.10 15.20 1.51
C LEU A 131 -3.51 15.69 1.89
N ASP A 132 -3.75 17.00 1.94
CA ASP A 132 -5.10 17.54 2.20
C ASP A 132 -6.08 17.18 1.09
N GLU A 133 -5.64 17.25 -0.16
CA GLU A 133 -6.50 16.97 -1.31
C GLU A 133 -6.73 15.47 -1.52
N LEU A 134 -5.76 14.64 -1.10
CA LEU A 134 -5.89 13.18 -1.03
C LEU A 134 -6.89 12.80 0.06
N PHE A 135 -6.77 13.39 1.25
CA PHE A 135 -7.71 13.19 2.36
C PHE A 135 -9.13 13.65 2.00
N ALA A 136 -9.26 14.80 1.34
CA ALA A 136 -10.54 15.34 0.87
C ALA A 136 -11.08 14.64 -0.40
N GLN A 137 -10.45 13.55 -0.85
CA GLN A 137 -10.81 12.77 -2.04
C GLN A 137 -11.01 13.61 -3.31
N LYS A 138 -10.27 14.71 -3.46
CA LYS A 138 -10.42 15.60 -4.62
C LYS A 138 -9.90 15.00 -5.92
N PHE A 139 -9.13 13.91 -5.80
CA PHE A 139 -8.73 13.09 -6.92
C PHE A 139 -9.83 12.06 -7.23
N GLY A 140 -10.82 12.50 -8.01
CA GLY A 140 -11.99 11.71 -8.38
C GLY A 140 -11.79 10.90 -9.68
N PRO A 141 -12.75 10.01 -10.04
CA PRO A 141 -12.79 9.08 -11.20
C PRO A 141 -12.32 9.66 -12.54
N ASN A 142 -12.44 10.98 -12.70
CA ASN A 142 -12.11 11.68 -13.93
C ASN A 142 -10.63 12.13 -14.00
N CYS A 143 -9.84 11.95 -12.93
CA CYS A 143 -8.39 12.11 -13.04
C CYS A 143 -7.86 11.09 -14.06
N ALA A 144 -7.04 11.55 -15.02
CA ALA A 144 -6.42 10.65 -16.01
C ALA A 144 -5.83 9.42 -15.31
N ALA A 145 -5.96 8.22 -15.90
CA ALA A 145 -5.55 6.97 -15.25
C ALA A 145 -4.10 6.99 -14.72
N ASN A 146 -3.22 7.77 -15.36
CA ASN A 146 -1.81 7.91 -15.00
C ASN A 146 -1.56 8.95 -13.87
N LEU A 147 -2.57 9.74 -13.53
CA LEU A 147 -2.59 10.75 -12.45
C LEU A 147 -3.50 10.30 -11.30
N TRP A 148 -3.91 9.04 -11.33
CA TRP A 148 -4.79 8.45 -10.35
C TRP A 148 -4.02 8.15 -9.06
N PRO A 149 -4.37 8.75 -7.91
CA PRO A 149 -3.59 8.57 -6.69
C PRO A 149 -3.96 7.29 -5.94
N ALA A 150 -4.54 6.26 -6.57
CA ALA A 150 -4.62 4.91 -5.96
C ALA A 150 -3.26 4.52 -5.37
N HIS A 151 -2.18 4.95 -6.01
CA HIS A 151 -0.81 4.67 -5.61
C HIS A 151 -0.34 5.42 -4.36
N ALA A 152 -1.12 6.40 -3.90
CA ALA A 152 -0.90 7.13 -2.66
C ALA A 152 -1.97 6.82 -1.60
N TYR A 153 -3.07 6.13 -1.91
CA TYR A 153 -4.04 5.77 -0.86
C TYR A 153 -3.50 4.69 0.10
N PRO A 154 -4.05 4.58 1.31
CA PRO A 154 -3.68 3.53 2.26
C PRO A 154 -3.75 2.12 1.64
N MET A 155 -2.78 1.28 1.94
CA MET A 155 -2.67 -0.08 1.39
C MET A 155 -3.80 -0.98 1.86
N VAL A 156 -4.23 -0.85 3.12
CA VAL A 156 -5.33 -1.66 3.67
C VAL A 156 -6.64 -1.37 2.92
N VAL A 157 -6.83 -0.12 2.47
CA VAL A 157 -7.96 0.24 1.60
C VAL A 157 -7.87 -0.48 0.26
N ASN A 158 -6.67 -0.55 -0.33
CA ASN A 158 -6.45 -1.26 -1.61
C ASN A 158 -6.58 -2.79 -1.47
N LEU A 159 -6.16 -3.36 -0.34
CA LEU A 159 -6.40 -4.77 -0.02
C LEU A 159 -7.91 -5.02 0.09
N GLY A 160 -8.60 -4.20 0.88
CA GLY A 160 -9.98 -4.48 1.28
C GLY A 160 -10.04 -5.65 2.27
N SER A 161 -11.11 -5.70 3.05
CA SER A 161 -11.23 -6.63 4.17
C SER A 161 -11.24 -8.10 3.75
N ALA A 162 -11.93 -8.42 2.65
CA ALA A 162 -12.04 -9.78 2.14
C ALA A 162 -10.67 -10.37 1.77
N LEU A 163 -9.78 -9.58 1.18
CA LEU A 163 -8.42 -10.02 0.88
C LEU A 163 -7.55 -10.04 2.13
N LEU A 164 -7.68 -9.06 3.03
CA LEU A 164 -6.87 -9.00 4.24
C LEU A 164 -6.97 -10.29 5.07
N ARG A 165 -8.18 -10.86 5.17
CA ARG A 165 -8.42 -12.16 5.84
C ARG A 165 -7.88 -13.38 5.11
N ARG A 166 -7.58 -13.24 3.82
CA ARG A 166 -7.19 -14.34 2.93
C ARG A 166 -5.70 -14.36 2.61
N VAL A 167 -5.00 -13.26 2.84
CA VAL A 167 -3.55 -13.18 2.66
C VAL A 167 -2.87 -14.03 3.73
N ASN A 168 -2.16 -15.07 3.30
CA ASN A 168 -1.38 -15.95 4.16
C ASN A 168 -0.12 -15.27 4.70
N PHE A 169 0.44 -14.31 3.96
CA PHE A 169 1.64 -13.59 4.38
C PHE A 169 1.69 -12.13 3.89
N ILE A 170 1.96 -11.21 4.80
CA ILE A 170 2.21 -9.80 4.53
C ILE A 170 3.66 -9.49 4.89
N GLY A 171 4.51 -9.31 3.87
CA GLY A 171 5.91 -8.90 4.05
C GLY A 171 6.07 -7.39 4.06
N ARG A 172 7.14 -6.87 4.66
CA ARG A 172 7.47 -5.46 4.63
C ARG A 172 8.60 -5.20 3.64
N LEU A 173 8.47 -4.13 2.85
CA LEU A 173 9.42 -3.81 1.78
C LEU A 173 10.78 -3.35 2.33
N ASP A 174 10.81 -2.69 3.49
CA ASP A 174 12.04 -2.30 4.19
C ASP A 174 12.88 -3.50 4.64
N THR A 175 12.24 -4.65 4.86
CA THR A 175 12.88 -5.93 5.19
C THR A 175 12.71 -6.96 4.08
N ALA A 176 12.53 -6.54 2.82
CA ALA A 176 12.09 -7.41 1.72
C ALA A 176 12.90 -8.71 1.56
N ILE A 177 14.22 -8.68 1.74
CA ILE A 177 15.05 -9.90 1.63
C ILE A 177 14.75 -10.88 2.77
N ALA A 178 14.66 -10.37 4.01
CA ALA A 178 14.34 -11.18 5.18
C ALA A 178 12.90 -11.70 5.10
N ASP A 179 11.96 -10.86 4.70
CA ASP A 179 10.56 -11.25 4.57
C ASP A 179 10.33 -12.18 3.37
N TRP A 180 11.09 -12.07 2.28
CA TRP A 180 11.05 -13.06 1.21
C TRP A 180 11.39 -14.47 1.70
N ARG A 181 12.41 -14.60 2.57
CA ARG A 181 12.73 -15.89 3.20
C ARG A 181 11.58 -16.40 4.05
N ARG A 182 10.87 -15.51 4.76
CA ARG A 182 9.69 -15.88 5.55
C ARG A 182 8.51 -16.28 4.68
N VAL A 183 8.28 -15.61 3.53
CA VAL A 183 7.29 -16.02 2.53
C VAL A 183 7.57 -17.46 2.09
N GLN A 184 8.81 -17.79 1.75
CA GLN A 184 9.20 -19.14 1.33
C GLN A 184 8.91 -20.20 2.41
N VAL A 185 9.26 -19.90 3.66
CA VAL A 185 8.98 -20.81 4.79
C VAL A 185 7.47 -20.99 4.99
N ALA A 186 6.70 -19.90 4.96
CA ALA A 186 5.25 -19.96 5.13
C ALA A 186 4.56 -20.71 3.98
N GLU A 187 5.03 -20.51 2.75
CA GLU A 187 4.53 -21.21 1.56
C GLU A 187 4.85 -22.70 1.62
N ALA A 188 6.08 -23.08 1.96
CA ALA A 188 6.47 -24.47 2.12
C ALA A 188 5.64 -25.19 3.20
N GLN A 189 5.37 -24.53 4.33
CA GLN A 189 4.47 -25.05 5.37
C GLN A 189 3.02 -25.21 4.85
N SER A 190 2.53 -24.25 4.07
CA SER A 190 1.20 -24.32 3.46
C SER A 190 1.09 -25.45 2.42
N ALA A 191 2.13 -25.62 1.61
CA ALA A 191 2.22 -26.67 0.60
C ALA A 191 2.22 -28.05 1.26
N LEU A 192 3.04 -28.25 2.30
CA LEU A 192 3.11 -29.49 3.08
C LEU A 192 1.74 -29.86 3.68
N LYS A 193 1.05 -28.91 4.31
CA LYS A 193 -0.31 -29.13 4.86
C LYS A 193 -1.34 -29.52 3.79
N SER A 194 -1.09 -29.12 2.54
CA SER A 194 -1.98 -29.37 1.40
C SER A 194 -1.54 -30.57 0.55
N GLY A 195 -0.51 -31.32 0.96
CA GLY A 195 0.06 -32.42 0.17
C GLY A 195 0.66 -31.97 -1.17
N ARG A 196 1.16 -30.74 -1.26
CA ARG A 196 1.78 -30.16 -2.46
C ARG A 196 3.27 -29.93 -2.23
N GLU A 197 4.04 -29.91 -3.32
CA GLU A 197 5.42 -29.44 -3.27
C GLU A 197 5.48 -27.90 -3.11
N PRO A 198 6.45 -27.38 -2.33
CA PRO A 198 6.68 -25.95 -2.22
C PRO A 198 7.00 -25.33 -3.59
N ALA A 199 6.31 -24.25 -3.93
CA ALA A 199 6.48 -23.55 -5.19
C ALA A 199 7.61 -22.52 -5.16
N LEU A 200 7.83 -21.91 -4.01
CA LEU A 200 8.79 -20.83 -3.86
C LEU A 200 10.19 -21.39 -3.58
N GLY A 201 10.93 -21.68 -4.65
CA GLY A 201 12.35 -22.00 -4.56
C GLY A 201 13.19 -20.85 -3.99
N GLN A 202 14.44 -21.13 -3.62
CA GLN A 202 15.39 -20.09 -3.19
C GLN A 202 15.58 -19.06 -4.31
N ILE A 203 15.00 -17.87 -4.17
CA ILE A 203 15.45 -16.74 -4.97
C ILE A 203 16.89 -16.45 -4.54
N SER A 204 17.83 -16.76 -5.42
CA SER A 204 19.21 -16.30 -5.27
C SER A 204 19.14 -14.79 -5.05
N GLY A 205 19.77 -14.28 -3.98
CA GLY A 205 19.84 -12.83 -3.71
C GLY A 205 20.32 -12.03 -4.93
N SER A 206 20.96 -12.71 -5.89
CA SER A 206 21.31 -12.20 -7.22
C SER A 206 20.11 -11.75 -8.08
N ILE A 207 18.88 -12.26 -7.94
CA ILE A 207 17.73 -11.75 -8.71
C ILE A 207 17.30 -10.39 -8.16
N PHE A 208 17.21 -10.25 -6.82
CA PHE A 208 16.97 -8.96 -6.18
C PHE A 208 18.13 -7.97 -6.44
N GLN A 209 19.39 -8.44 -6.47
CA GLN A 209 20.57 -7.60 -6.77
C GLN A 209 20.75 -7.26 -8.25
N LYS A 210 20.57 -8.20 -9.19
CA LYS A 210 20.65 -7.97 -10.64
C LYS A 210 19.48 -7.12 -11.13
N GLN A 211 18.29 -7.32 -10.58
CA GLN A 211 17.17 -6.42 -10.88
C GLN A 211 17.29 -5.07 -10.16
N GLN A 212 17.92 -4.97 -8.98
CA GLN A 212 18.36 -3.66 -8.45
C GLN A 212 19.28 -2.92 -9.44
N ARG A 213 20.14 -3.64 -10.19
CA ARG A 213 21.00 -3.07 -11.24
C ARG A 213 20.25 -2.74 -12.54
N ASN A 214 19.29 -3.56 -13.00
CA ASN A 214 18.51 -3.30 -14.22
C ASN A 214 17.33 -2.33 -14.03
N VAL A 215 16.78 -2.24 -12.81
CA VAL A 215 15.94 -1.11 -12.35
C VAL A 215 16.82 0.12 -12.06
N GLY A 216 18.14 0.01 -12.24
CA GLY A 216 19.15 1.06 -12.10
C GLY A 216 18.92 2.33 -12.94
N ASN A 217 17.99 2.33 -13.90
CA ASN A 217 17.63 3.53 -14.66
C ASN A 217 16.35 4.24 -14.17
N VAL A 218 15.59 3.66 -13.23
CA VAL A 218 14.61 4.37 -12.38
C VAL A 218 14.63 3.74 -10.99
N SER A 219 15.80 3.77 -10.35
CA SER A 219 16.04 2.98 -9.15
C SER A 219 15.29 3.54 -7.94
N ALA A 220 15.14 2.75 -6.88
CA ALA A 220 14.80 3.26 -5.55
C ALA A 220 15.72 4.45 -5.13
N ARG A 221 16.89 4.63 -5.75
CA ARG A 221 17.78 5.78 -5.63
C ARG A 221 17.31 7.01 -6.40
N GLU A 222 16.58 6.84 -7.50
CA GLU A 222 15.83 7.91 -8.18
C GLU A 222 14.52 8.22 -7.49
N LEU A 223 13.86 7.24 -6.86
CA LEU A 223 12.75 7.51 -5.94
C LEU A 223 13.24 8.21 -4.69
N VAL A 224 14.32 7.78 -4.04
CA VAL A 224 14.94 8.50 -2.91
C VAL A 224 15.50 9.84 -3.36
N LYS A 225 16.11 9.95 -4.55
CA LYS A 225 16.46 11.25 -5.14
C LYS A 225 15.23 12.05 -5.55
N ALA A 226 14.08 11.47 -5.88
CA ALA A 226 12.84 12.16 -6.19
C ALA A 226 12.13 12.59 -4.91
N GLU A 227 12.17 11.80 -3.84
CA GLU A 227 11.74 12.10 -2.49
C GLU A 227 12.62 13.26 -1.93
N SER A 228 13.93 13.25 -2.25
CA SER A 228 14.87 14.34 -1.96
C SER A 228 14.71 15.56 -2.89
N LYS A 229 14.49 15.37 -4.20
CA LYS A 229 14.32 16.43 -5.23
C LYS A 229 12.94 17.06 -5.20
N ALA A 230 11.92 16.34 -4.72
CA ALA A 230 10.57 16.87 -4.52
C ALA A 230 10.52 17.84 -3.34
N GLY A 231 11.62 18.01 -2.60
CA GLY A 231 11.72 18.98 -1.52
C GLY A 231 10.75 18.67 -0.38
N VAL A 232 10.46 17.39 -0.15
CA VAL A 232 9.49 16.98 0.86
C VAL A 232 10.07 17.20 2.25
N MET A 233 9.58 18.21 2.95
CA MET A 233 9.94 18.48 4.33
C MET A 233 8.98 17.73 5.27
N LEU A 234 9.47 16.70 5.95
CA LEU A 234 8.70 15.91 6.94
C LEU A 234 8.62 16.62 8.29
N SER A 235 8.00 17.79 8.32
CA SER A 235 7.69 18.48 9.58
C SER A 235 6.69 17.69 10.44
N ASP A 236 6.64 17.96 11.74
CA ASP A 236 5.62 17.40 12.65
C ASP A 236 4.20 17.52 12.11
N LYS A 237 3.87 18.67 11.50
CA LYS A 237 2.54 18.90 10.90
C LYS A 237 2.27 17.92 9.75
N VAL A 238 3.27 17.63 8.93
CA VAL A 238 3.17 16.67 7.81
C VAL A 238 3.06 15.25 8.36
N LEU A 239 3.90 14.88 9.31
CA LEU A 239 3.86 13.57 9.96
C LEU A 239 2.50 13.32 10.64
N CYS A 240 1.90 14.34 11.25
CA CYS A 240 0.55 14.26 11.79
C CYS A 240 -0.52 14.03 10.73
N LYS A 241 -0.41 14.67 9.56
CA LYS A 241 -1.34 14.43 8.43
C LYS A 241 -1.22 13.00 7.90
N ILE A 242 0.01 12.52 7.73
CA ILE A 242 0.27 11.13 7.30
C ILE A 242 -0.30 10.16 8.34
N SER A 243 0.01 10.37 9.62
CA SER A 243 -0.48 9.52 10.71
C SER A 243 -2.01 9.43 10.74
N ARG A 244 -2.70 10.53 10.44
CA ARG A 244 -4.17 10.56 10.32
C ARG A 244 -4.67 9.85 9.06
N LEU A 245 -4.09 10.15 7.89
CA LEU A 245 -4.52 9.60 6.61
C LEU A 245 -4.29 8.09 6.51
N TYR A 246 -3.18 7.60 7.07
CA TYR A 246 -2.76 6.20 7.03
C TYR A 246 -2.90 5.48 8.38
N ALA A 247 -3.74 6.00 9.29
CA ALA A 247 -3.93 5.41 10.61
C ALA A 247 -4.25 3.91 10.55
N VAL A 248 -5.08 3.51 9.57
CA VAL A 248 -5.43 2.11 9.32
C VAL A 248 -4.22 1.28 8.92
N ASP A 249 -3.32 1.78 8.08
CA ASP A 249 -2.11 1.04 7.68
C ASP A 249 -1.16 0.87 8.86
N PHE A 250 -0.97 1.91 9.69
CA PHE A 250 -0.15 1.80 10.90
C PHE A 250 -0.67 0.70 11.84
N ALA A 251 -1.98 0.74 12.13
CA ALA A 251 -2.61 -0.22 13.03
C ALA A 251 -2.60 -1.65 12.45
N CYS A 252 -3.10 -1.83 11.23
CA CYS A 252 -3.33 -3.14 10.62
C CYS A 252 -2.05 -3.83 10.15
N LEU A 253 -1.02 -3.07 9.78
CA LEU A 253 0.22 -3.62 9.21
C LEU A 253 1.38 -3.61 10.21
N GLY A 254 1.13 -3.22 11.46
CA GLY A 254 2.12 -3.27 12.54
C GLY A 254 3.27 -2.27 12.40
N TYR A 255 3.01 -1.11 11.78
CA TYR A 255 3.98 -0.01 11.74
C TYR A 255 3.80 0.91 12.94
N SER A 256 4.91 1.41 13.48
CA SER A 256 4.88 2.42 14.53
C SER A 256 4.48 3.77 13.94
N VAL A 257 3.55 4.46 14.62
CA VAL A 257 3.21 5.84 14.27
C VAL A 257 4.42 6.74 14.56
N PRO A 258 4.83 7.63 13.64
CA PRO A 258 5.96 8.54 13.86
C PRO A 258 5.77 9.39 15.12
N VAL A 259 6.83 9.50 15.93
CA VAL A 259 6.83 10.39 17.10
C VAL A 259 7.04 11.83 16.61
N THR A 260 6.16 12.74 17.01
CA THR A 260 6.24 14.17 16.73
C THR A 260 6.52 14.94 18.02
N SER A 261 7.22 16.07 17.95
CA SER A 261 7.54 16.89 19.13
C SER A 261 6.29 17.46 19.81
N ARG A 262 5.21 17.63 19.05
CA ARG A 262 3.89 17.97 19.56
C ARG A 262 2.94 16.81 19.32
N PRO A 263 2.11 16.40 20.30
CA PRO A 263 1.04 15.46 20.03
C PRO A 263 0.16 16.06 18.94
N CYS A 264 -0.09 15.29 17.88
CA CYS A 264 -1.01 15.69 16.81
C CYS A 264 -2.35 16.06 17.45
N HIS A 265 -2.64 17.37 17.58
CA HIS A 265 -3.63 17.89 18.53
C HIS A 265 -4.91 17.04 18.53
N SER A 266 -5.06 16.31 19.65
CA SER A 266 -6.20 15.56 20.14
C SER A 266 -7.09 14.89 19.10
N SER A 267 -6.82 13.63 18.80
CA SER A 267 -7.52 12.44 19.33
C SER A 267 -9.05 12.40 19.55
N ARG A 268 -9.80 13.51 19.57
CA ARG A 268 -11.28 13.47 19.61
C ARG A 268 -11.92 13.38 18.23
N GLU A 269 -11.17 13.77 17.19
CA GLU A 269 -11.54 13.56 15.79
C GLU A 269 -10.69 12.46 15.12
N MET A 270 -9.90 11.70 15.90
CA MET A 270 -9.23 10.52 15.34
C MET A 270 -10.28 9.44 15.07
N LEU A 271 -10.57 9.28 13.77
CA LEU A 271 -11.57 8.39 13.21
C LEU A 271 -12.84 8.35 14.05
N ILE A 272 -13.70 9.35 13.83
CA ILE A 272 -15.13 9.07 13.94
C ILE A 272 -15.42 8.03 12.86
N LEU A 273 -15.31 6.77 13.24
CA LEU A 273 -15.82 5.66 12.46
C LEU A 273 -17.32 5.84 12.52
N ARG A 274 -17.90 6.22 11.38
CA ARG A 274 -19.32 6.04 11.18
C ARG A 274 -19.48 4.56 10.86
N ASP A 275 -20.17 3.84 11.73
CA ASP A 275 -20.59 2.47 11.38
C ASP A 275 -21.47 2.48 10.12
N ALA A 276 -21.83 1.31 9.61
CA ALA A 276 -22.73 1.20 8.45
C ALA A 276 -24.09 1.92 8.65
N HIS A 277 -24.40 2.35 9.89
CA HIS A 277 -25.62 3.07 10.28
C HIS A 277 -25.36 4.56 10.58
N GLY A 278 -24.17 5.08 10.25
CA GLY A 278 -23.81 6.48 10.41
C GLY A 278 -23.44 6.90 11.84
N ARG A 279 -23.39 5.99 12.82
CA ARG A 279 -23.11 6.31 14.23
C ARG A 279 -21.62 6.51 14.46
N LYS A 280 -21.29 7.62 15.14
CA LYS A 280 -19.93 8.02 15.49
C LYS A 280 -19.37 7.14 16.62
N ARG A 281 -18.29 6.38 16.38
CA ARG A 281 -17.49 5.74 17.44
C ARG A 281 -16.09 6.35 17.49
N SER A 282 -15.57 6.58 18.71
CA SER A 282 -14.21 7.07 18.91
C SER A 282 -13.22 5.90 19.01
N TRP A 283 -12.07 6.00 18.35
CA TRP A 283 -11.01 4.99 18.37
C TRP A 283 -10.51 4.63 19.79
N LEU A 284 -10.47 5.60 20.70
CA LEU A 284 -9.97 5.43 22.07
C LEU A 284 -10.81 4.49 22.96
N SER A 285 -12.07 4.20 22.60
CA SER A 285 -12.91 3.28 23.37
C SER A 285 -12.71 1.81 23.00
N ILE A 286 -12.07 1.51 21.86
CA ILE A 286 -11.88 0.13 21.39
C ILE A 286 -10.71 -0.53 22.14
N ARG A 287 -9.64 0.22 22.44
CA ARG A 287 -8.46 -0.27 23.17
C ARG A 287 -8.66 -0.51 24.68
N ARG A 288 -9.71 0.04 25.30
CA ARG A 288 -9.97 -0.13 26.75
C ARG A 288 -10.85 -1.35 27.08
N GLY A 289 -11.22 -2.16 26.09
CA GLY A 289 -12.09 -3.33 26.27
C GLY A 289 -11.35 -4.66 26.38
N THR A 290 -10.02 -4.67 26.45
CA THR A 290 -9.17 -5.88 26.43
C THR A 290 -8.15 -5.92 27.55
N ASP A 291 -8.38 -5.17 28.64
CA ASP A 291 -7.67 -5.36 29.91
C ASP A 291 -8.61 -6.04 30.91
#